data_AF-A0A7W5Z6G5-F1
#
_entry.id   AF-A0A7W5Z6G5-F1
#
_cell.length_a   1.000
_cell.length_b   1.000
_cell.length_c   1.000
_cell.angle_alpha   90.00
_cell.angle_beta   90.00
_cell.angle_gamma   90.00
#
_symmetry.space_group_name_H-M   'P 1'
#
loop_
_entity.id
_entity.type
_entity.pdbx_description
1 polymer ?
#
loop_
_entity_poly.entity_id
_entity_poly.type
_entity_poly.pdbx_seq_one_letter_code
_entity_poly.pdbx_strand_id
1 'polypeptide(L)'
;MSTAPGTRSDHREIRARILNGLRLVTAPFPHLSGLAAAVRLEIDERVSTMGVFASGRLPANPAFSARLSTEDLVFVLAHELLHLALRTHDRARSSATLEFNYAHDYIINDMLRHALGLTAIPAGGLDMQGARLKSAEEIVLEMRRNGTSMQTRTQVWEGPSRSSRCWARRGRRPPAARAMHSTPRASARSGTLRRRA
;
A
#
# COMPACT_ATOMS: atom_id res chain seq x y z
N MET A 1 -20.12 13.06 -34.81
CA MET A 1 -19.95 12.10 -33.70
C MET A 1 -19.01 11.03 -34.18
N SER A 2 -17.72 11.12 -33.80
CA SER A 2 -16.66 10.21 -34.27
C SER A 2 -16.42 9.15 -33.20
N THR A 3 -16.71 7.89 -33.51
CA THR A 3 -16.38 6.74 -32.67
C THR A 3 -14.92 6.37 -32.91
N ALA A 4 -14.06 6.60 -31.93
CA ALA A 4 -12.61 6.38 -32.04
C ALA A 4 -12.28 4.88 -32.31
N PRO A 5 -11.67 4.54 -33.47
CA PRO A 5 -11.31 3.16 -33.81
C PRO A 5 -10.02 2.64 -33.14
N GLY A 6 -9.29 3.49 -32.39
CA GLY A 6 -7.95 3.18 -31.86
C GLY A 6 -7.91 2.23 -30.64
N THR A 7 -8.88 2.33 -29.72
CA THR A 7 -8.75 1.73 -28.38
C THR A 7 -8.67 0.20 -28.36
N ARG A 8 -9.40 -0.50 -29.25
CA ARG A 8 -9.39 -1.97 -29.29
C ARG A 8 -8.13 -2.55 -29.91
N SER A 9 -7.52 -1.84 -30.86
CA SER A 9 -6.26 -2.26 -31.48
C SER A 9 -5.12 -2.10 -30.47
N ASP A 10 -5.09 -0.96 -29.78
CA ASP A 10 -4.08 -0.64 -28.77
C ASP A 10 -4.14 -1.62 -27.59
N HIS A 11 -5.35 -1.96 -27.11
CA HIS A 11 -5.51 -2.95 -26.04
C HIS A 11 -5.00 -4.34 -26.44
N ARG A 12 -5.13 -4.74 -27.72
CA ARG A 12 -4.61 -6.02 -28.22
C ARG A 12 -3.08 -6.01 -28.23
N GLU A 13 -2.47 -4.92 -28.67
CA GLU A 13 -1.01 -4.77 -28.71
C GLU A 13 -0.42 -4.77 -27.29
N ILE A 14 -1.01 -3.99 -26.38
CA ILE A 14 -0.59 -3.97 -24.98
C ILE A 14 -0.75 -5.34 -24.34
N ARG A 15 -1.85 -6.05 -24.62
CA ARG A 15 -2.03 -7.42 -24.15
C ARG A 15 -0.91 -8.34 -24.66
N ALA A 16 -0.57 -8.25 -25.94
CA ALA A 16 0.52 -9.04 -26.52
C ALA A 16 1.88 -8.70 -25.89
N ARG A 17 2.16 -7.41 -25.65
CA ARG A 17 3.36 -6.93 -24.96
C ARG A 17 3.47 -7.52 -23.56
N ILE A 18 2.39 -7.49 -22.77
CA ILE A 18 2.39 -8.05 -21.40
C ILE A 18 2.55 -9.58 -21.42
N LEU A 19 1.87 -10.28 -22.33
CA LEU A 19 2.06 -11.73 -22.50
C LEU A 19 3.49 -12.10 -22.88
N ASN A 20 4.14 -11.28 -23.71
CA ASN A 20 5.56 -11.44 -24.01
C ASN A 20 6.42 -11.17 -22.77
N GLY A 21 6.12 -10.11 -22.01
CA GLY A 21 6.78 -9.81 -20.73
C GLY A 21 6.70 -10.98 -19.74
N LEU A 22 5.55 -11.64 -19.61
CA LEU A 22 5.39 -12.82 -18.75
C LEU A 22 6.31 -13.98 -19.17
N ARG A 23 6.57 -14.15 -20.47
CA ARG A 23 7.55 -15.13 -20.96
C ARG A 23 8.98 -14.69 -20.64
N LEU A 24 9.28 -13.40 -20.77
CA LEU A 24 10.62 -12.88 -20.46
C LEU A 24 10.97 -13.01 -18.98
N VAL A 25 10.00 -12.90 -18.06
CA VAL A 25 10.19 -13.14 -16.62
C VAL A 25 10.80 -14.51 -16.33
N THR A 26 10.53 -15.53 -17.14
CA THR A 26 11.00 -16.90 -16.89
C THR A 26 12.50 -17.09 -17.12
N ALA A 27 13.15 -16.16 -17.83
CA ALA A 27 14.60 -16.22 -18.05
C ALA A 27 15.40 -15.95 -16.76
N PRO A 28 15.19 -14.81 -16.04
CA PRO A 28 15.82 -14.58 -14.75
C PRO A 28 15.16 -15.37 -13.60
N PHE A 29 13.87 -15.72 -13.72
CA PHE A 29 13.10 -16.38 -12.66
C PHE A 29 12.39 -17.65 -13.14
N PRO A 30 13.13 -18.73 -13.49
CA PRO A 30 12.53 -19.95 -14.03
C PRO A 30 11.52 -20.61 -13.09
N HIS A 31 11.67 -20.44 -11.77
CA HIS A 31 10.72 -20.93 -10.77
C HIS A 31 9.34 -20.25 -10.83
N LEU A 32 9.21 -19.10 -11.51
CA LEU A 32 7.93 -18.41 -11.72
C LEU A 32 7.18 -18.87 -12.98
N SER A 33 7.77 -19.75 -13.81
CA SER A 33 7.21 -20.15 -15.11
C SER A 33 5.79 -20.72 -15.02
N GLY A 34 5.52 -21.53 -13.99
CA GLY A 34 4.18 -22.08 -13.78
C GLY A 34 3.13 -21.00 -13.49
N LEU A 35 3.50 -19.99 -12.70
CA LEU A 35 2.61 -18.86 -12.41
C LEU A 35 2.45 -17.95 -13.64
N ALA A 36 3.54 -17.66 -14.35
CA ALA A 36 3.51 -16.86 -15.58
C ALA A 36 2.59 -17.45 -16.65
N ALA A 37 2.52 -18.78 -16.75
CA ALA A 37 1.61 -19.48 -17.65
C ALA A 37 0.15 -19.53 -17.13
N ALA A 38 -0.06 -19.49 -15.82
CA ALA A 38 -1.37 -19.67 -15.19
C ALA A 38 -2.15 -18.36 -14.96
N VAL A 39 -1.46 -17.22 -14.86
CA VAL A 39 -2.12 -15.93 -14.63
C VAL A 39 -3.03 -15.54 -15.78
N ARG A 40 -4.16 -14.93 -15.44
CA ARG A 40 -5.19 -14.49 -16.40
C ARG A 40 -5.12 -12.98 -16.52
N LEU A 41 -4.44 -12.52 -17.56
CA LEU A 41 -4.30 -11.10 -17.91
C LEU A 41 -5.63 -10.50 -18.36
N GLU A 42 -5.99 -9.37 -17.77
CA GLU A 42 -7.13 -8.53 -18.10
C GLU A 42 -6.65 -7.08 -18.27
N ILE A 43 -6.93 -6.47 -19.43
CA ILE A 43 -6.67 -5.05 -19.63
C ILE A 43 -7.79 -4.27 -18.94
N ASP A 44 -7.46 -3.43 -17.97
CA ASP A 44 -8.42 -2.70 -17.16
C ASP A 44 -7.92 -1.28 -16.88
N GLU A 45 -8.60 -0.28 -17.44
CA GLU A 45 -8.26 1.14 -17.26
C GLU A 45 -8.67 1.68 -15.88
N ARG A 46 -9.47 0.94 -15.10
CA ARG A 46 -9.94 1.35 -13.77
C ARG A 46 -8.85 1.18 -12.70
N VAL A 47 -7.90 0.28 -12.90
CA VAL A 47 -6.71 0.19 -12.06
C VAL A 47 -5.70 1.23 -12.51
N SER A 48 -4.88 1.77 -11.61
CA SER A 48 -3.94 2.83 -11.97
C SER A 48 -2.65 2.31 -12.60
N THR A 49 -2.27 1.07 -12.27
CA THR A 49 -0.98 0.45 -12.64
C THR A 49 -1.20 -1.01 -13.05
N MET A 50 -0.59 -1.98 -12.36
CA MET A 50 -0.79 -3.40 -12.53
C MET A 50 -0.94 -4.03 -11.14
N GLY A 51 -1.62 -5.16 -11.04
CA GLY A 51 -1.77 -5.88 -9.79
C GLY A 51 -2.10 -7.34 -10.03
N VAL A 52 -2.10 -8.13 -8.97
CA VAL A 52 -2.60 -9.51 -9.01
C VAL A 52 -3.54 -9.81 -7.85
N PHE A 53 -4.61 -10.54 -8.14
CA PHE A 53 -5.48 -11.10 -7.12
C PHE A 53 -5.03 -12.51 -6.75
N ALA A 54 -5.34 -12.96 -5.53
CA ALA A 54 -5.13 -14.34 -5.07
C ALA A 54 -5.66 -15.43 -6.04
N SER A 55 -6.70 -15.09 -6.82
CA SER A 55 -7.27 -15.96 -7.86
C SER A 55 -6.37 -16.17 -9.08
N GLY A 56 -5.28 -15.41 -9.23
CA GLY A 56 -4.45 -15.37 -10.43
C GLY A 56 -4.97 -14.44 -11.54
N ARG A 57 -6.01 -13.63 -11.28
CA ARG A 57 -6.40 -12.53 -12.17
C ARG A 57 -5.37 -11.40 -12.07
N LEU A 58 -4.87 -10.95 -13.22
CA LEU A 58 -3.87 -9.90 -13.34
C LEU A 58 -4.47 -8.72 -14.14
N PRO A 59 -5.11 -7.74 -13.46
CA PRO A 59 -5.51 -6.49 -14.10
C PRO A 59 -4.28 -5.64 -14.44
N ALA A 60 -4.25 -5.11 -15.65
CA ALA A 60 -3.20 -4.21 -16.12
C ALA A 60 -3.78 -2.98 -16.78
N ASN A 61 -3.38 -1.80 -16.31
CA ASN A 61 -3.69 -0.54 -16.95
C ASN A 61 -2.89 -0.41 -18.26
N PRO A 62 -3.55 -0.16 -19.40
CA PRO A 62 -2.86 -0.12 -20.68
C PRO A 62 -1.92 1.09 -20.81
N ALA A 63 -2.29 2.26 -20.28
CA ALA A 63 -1.46 3.47 -20.32
C ALA A 63 -0.23 3.36 -19.41
N PHE A 64 -0.32 2.65 -18.29
CA PHE A 64 0.84 2.26 -17.48
C PHE A 64 1.74 1.29 -18.23
N SER A 65 1.18 0.21 -18.74
CA SER A 65 1.96 -0.83 -19.42
C SER A 65 2.67 -0.32 -20.69
N ALA A 66 2.07 0.66 -21.37
CA ALA A 66 2.63 1.28 -22.57
C ALA A 66 3.89 2.12 -22.30
N ARG A 67 4.00 2.77 -21.13
CA ARG A 67 5.13 3.65 -20.80
C ARG A 67 6.34 2.93 -20.20
N LEU A 68 6.17 1.70 -19.74
CA LEU A 68 7.26 0.90 -19.17
C LEU A 68 8.24 0.47 -20.26
N SER A 69 9.54 0.56 -19.96
CA SER A 69 10.57 -0.16 -20.73
C SER A 69 10.30 -1.67 -20.67
N THR A 70 11.01 -2.45 -21.49
CA THR A 70 10.87 -3.92 -21.44
C THR A 70 11.36 -4.46 -20.09
N GLU A 71 12.46 -3.91 -19.59
CA GLU A 71 13.08 -4.25 -18.31
C GLU A 71 12.15 -3.91 -17.14
N ASP A 72 11.55 -2.71 -17.15
CA ASP A 72 10.61 -2.27 -16.10
C ASP A 72 9.35 -3.12 -16.12
N LEU A 73 8.84 -3.48 -17.31
CA LEU A 73 7.70 -4.37 -17.44
C LEU A 73 7.99 -5.76 -16.88
N VAL A 74 9.19 -6.31 -17.15
CA VAL A 74 9.62 -7.59 -16.58
C VAL A 74 9.74 -7.50 -15.05
N PHE A 75 10.27 -6.40 -14.51
CA PHE A 75 10.34 -6.17 -13.07
C PHE A 75 8.95 -6.16 -12.42
N VAL A 76 8.03 -5.36 -12.96
CA VAL A 76 6.64 -5.25 -12.46
C VAL A 76 5.92 -6.60 -12.55
N LEU A 77 6.06 -7.33 -13.65
CA LEU A 77 5.44 -8.64 -13.79
C LEU A 77 6.01 -9.66 -12.81
N ALA A 78 7.33 -9.69 -12.61
CA ALA A 78 7.95 -10.56 -11.61
C ALA A 78 7.47 -10.22 -10.20
N HIS A 79 7.27 -8.93 -9.89
CA HIS A 79 6.71 -8.46 -8.63
C HIS A 79 5.32 -9.04 -8.39
N GLU A 80 4.43 -8.89 -9.37
CA GLU A 80 3.08 -9.44 -9.27
C GLU A 80 3.08 -10.96 -9.11
N LEU A 81 3.92 -11.69 -9.86
CA LEU A 81 4.02 -13.14 -9.70
C LEU A 81 4.55 -13.55 -8.31
N LEU A 82 5.45 -12.76 -7.71
CA LEU A 82 5.96 -13.03 -6.36
C LEU A 82 4.90 -12.81 -5.27
N HIS A 83 3.94 -11.91 -5.47
CA HIS A 83 2.78 -11.81 -4.55
C HIS A 83 1.97 -13.11 -4.50
N LEU A 84 1.81 -13.79 -5.64
CA LEU A 84 1.19 -15.12 -5.68
C LEU A 84 2.07 -16.19 -5.05
N ALA A 85 3.35 -16.24 -5.43
CA ALA A 85 4.29 -17.24 -4.96
C ALA A 85 4.46 -17.22 -3.43
N LEU A 86 4.54 -16.02 -2.85
CA LEU A 86 4.71 -15.80 -1.41
C LEU A 86 3.38 -15.74 -0.65
N ARG A 87 2.24 -15.85 -1.35
CA ARG A 87 0.88 -15.79 -0.80
C ARG A 87 0.67 -14.58 0.11
N THR A 88 1.15 -13.41 -0.32
CA THR A 88 1.12 -12.18 0.49
C THR A 88 -0.30 -11.75 0.86
N HIS A 89 -1.27 -12.11 0.01
CA HIS A 89 -2.71 -11.89 0.22
C HIS A 89 -3.28 -12.62 1.45
N ASP A 90 -2.74 -13.78 1.84
CA ASP A 90 -3.24 -14.56 2.98
C ASP A 90 -2.79 -13.99 4.33
N ARG A 91 -1.66 -13.28 4.32
CA ARG A 91 -1.02 -12.74 5.54
C ARG A 91 -1.68 -11.47 6.06
N ALA A 92 -2.49 -10.81 5.24
CA ALA A 92 -3.21 -9.60 5.60
C ALA A 92 -4.54 -9.90 6.32
N ARG A 93 -4.48 -10.36 7.59
CA ARG A 93 -5.69 -10.52 8.42
C ARG A 93 -5.87 -9.27 9.30
N SER A 94 -7.07 -8.67 9.31
CA SER A 94 -7.50 -7.50 10.13
C SER A 94 -7.18 -6.10 9.60
N SER A 95 -7.40 -5.05 10.40
CA SER A 95 -7.25 -3.62 10.06
C SER A 95 -5.85 -3.17 9.62
N ALA A 96 -4.85 -4.05 9.67
CA ALA A 96 -3.48 -3.80 9.22
C ALA A 96 -3.21 -4.22 7.76
N THR A 97 -4.23 -4.66 7.01
CA THR A 97 -4.09 -5.17 5.63
C THR A 97 -3.26 -4.25 4.72
N LEU A 98 -3.49 -2.94 4.77
CA LEU A 98 -2.77 -2.01 3.91
C LEU A 98 -1.27 -1.88 4.27
N GLU A 99 -0.94 -1.88 5.55
CA GLU A 99 0.46 -1.82 6.01
C GLU A 99 1.22 -3.09 5.63
N PHE A 100 0.57 -4.26 5.75
CA PHE A 100 1.16 -5.52 5.33
C PHE A 100 1.34 -5.62 3.81
N ASN A 101 0.45 -5.02 3.02
CA ASN A 101 0.64 -4.94 1.57
C ASN A 101 1.93 -4.16 1.26
N TYR A 102 2.10 -2.96 1.82
CA TYR A 102 3.35 -2.19 1.63
C TYR A 102 4.58 -2.91 2.13
N ALA A 103 4.50 -3.57 3.28
CA ALA A 103 5.63 -4.32 3.81
C ALA A 103 6.08 -5.42 2.83
N HIS A 104 5.13 -6.16 2.26
CA HIS A 104 5.45 -7.15 1.23
C HIS A 104 5.96 -6.50 -0.05
N ASP A 105 5.44 -5.35 -0.45
CA ASP A 105 5.93 -4.63 -1.63
C ASP A 105 7.40 -4.22 -1.47
N TYR A 106 7.77 -3.67 -0.31
CA TYR A 106 9.16 -3.35 0.01
C TYR A 106 10.06 -4.60 -0.04
N ILE A 107 9.60 -5.71 0.54
CA ILE A 107 10.34 -6.98 0.55
C ILE A 107 10.56 -7.49 -0.88
N ILE A 108 9.50 -7.57 -1.69
CA ILE A 108 9.57 -8.09 -3.06
C ILE A 108 10.41 -7.17 -3.94
N ASN A 109 10.25 -5.85 -3.84
CA ASN A 109 11.07 -4.89 -4.58
C ASN A 109 12.56 -5.04 -4.25
N ASP A 110 12.92 -5.19 -2.97
CA ASP A 110 14.32 -5.39 -2.57
C ASP A 110 14.86 -6.77 -3.00
N MET A 111 14.02 -7.83 -2.98
CA MET A 111 14.38 -9.15 -3.52
C MET A 111 14.70 -9.07 -5.01
N LEU A 112 13.83 -8.44 -5.80
CA LEU A 112 14.02 -8.31 -7.26
C LEU A 112 15.19 -7.40 -7.60
N ARG A 113 15.34 -6.27 -6.90
CA ARG A 113 16.50 -5.38 -7.04
C ARG A 113 17.80 -6.15 -6.85
N HIS A 114 17.88 -6.92 -5.77
CA HIS A 114 19.06 -7.73 -5.45
C HIS A 114 19.30 -8.82 -6.50
N ALA A 115 18.26 -9.56 -6.91
CA ALA A 115 18.38 -10.65 -7.86
C ALA A 115 18.79 -10.18 -9.26
N LEU A 116 18.35 -8.99 -9.69
CA LEU A 116 18.64 -8.42 -11.01
C LEU A 116 19.85 -7.47 -11.01
N GLY A 117 20.48 -7.23 -9.86
CA GLY A 117 21.63 -6.33 -9.74
C GLY A 117 21.29 -4.86 -10.05
N LEU A 118 20.06 -4.43 -9.75
CA LEU A 118 19.60 -3.07 -10.04
C LEU A 118 20.03 -2.10 -8.92
N THR A 119 20.28 -0.84 -9.28
CA THR A 119 20.64 0.22 -8.32
C THR A 119 19.43 0.96 -7.75
N ALA A 120 18.31 0.97 -8.47
CA ALA A 120 17.07 1.63 -8.09
C ALA A 120 15.85 0.77 -8.45
N ILE A 121 14.72 1.01 -7.76
CA ILE A 121 13.45 0.34 -8.07
C ILE A 121 12.81 1.01 -9.30
N PRO A 122 12.47 0.23 -10.36
CA PRO A 122 11.80 0.74 -11.55
C PRO A 122 10.44 1.40 -11.28
N ALA A 123 9.95 2.18 -12.25
CA ALA A 123 8.58 2.70 -12.29
C ALA A 123 8.09 3.39 -10.99
N GLY A 124 8.99 4.05 -10.27
CA GLY A 124 8.66 4.75 -9.02
C GLY A 124 8.13 3.83 -7.90
N GLY A 125 8.54 2.57 -7.91
CA GLY A 125 8.17 1.58 -6.91
C GLY A 125 8.63 1.91 -5.49
N LEU A 126 7.98 1.28 -4.51
CA LEU A 126 8.36 1.41 -3.10
C LEU A 126 9.79 0.86 -2.85
N ASP A 127 10.69 1.71 -2.37
CA ASP A 127 12.09 1.33 -2.08
C ASP A 127 12.39 1.39 -0.58
N MET A 128 12.87 0.28 -0.04
CA MET A 128 13.49 0.18 1.27
C MET A 128 14.69 -0.76 1.17
N GLN A 129 15.90 -0.21 1.32
CA GLN A 129 17.12 -1.01 1.25
C GLN A 129 17.22 -2.02 2.39
N GLY A 130 17.50 -3.27 2.03
CA GLY A 130 17.59 -4.37 2.98
C GLY A 130 16.25 -4.91 3.46
N ALA A 131 15.13 -4.50 2.86
CA ALA A 131 13.80 -5.02 3.20
C ALA A 131 13.71 -6.54 3.04
N ARG A 132 14.43 -7.15 2.08
CA ARG A 132 14.45 -8.61 1.90
C ARG A 132 15.00 -9.39 3.11
N LEU A 133 15.69 -8.71 4.03
CA LEU A 133 16.27 -9.29 5.24
C LEU A 133 15.39 -9.07 6.49
N LYS A 134 14.21 -8.47 6.33
CA LYS A 134 13.27 -8.16 7.41
C LYS A 134 11.98 -8.95 7.23
N SER A 135 11.31 -9.24 8.34
CA SER A 135 9.92 -9.69 8.34
C SER A 135 8.97 -8.55 7.98
N ALA A 136 7.77 -8.90 7.50
CA ALA A 136 6.73 -7.91 7.22
C ALA A 136 6.34 -7.16 8.50
N GLU A 137 6.28 -7.85 9.63
CA GLU A 137 5.98 -7.30 10.95
C GLU A 137 7.01 -6.24 11.37
N GLU A 138 8.31 -6.49 11.18
CA GLU A 138 9.37 -5.52 11.47
C GLU A 138 9.21 -4.26 10.62
N ILE A 139 8.95 -4.42 9.32
CA ILE A 139 8.71 -3.28 8.40
C ILE A 139 7.45 -2.51 8.83
N VAL A 140 6.37 -3.19 9.21
CA VAL A 140 5.15 -2.54 9.73
C VAL A 140 5.45 -1.75 11.01
N LEU A 141 6.22 -2.31 11.95
CA LEU A 141 6.62 -1.60 13.15
C LEU A 141 7.49 -0.38 12.84
N GLU A 142 8.40 -0.49 11.88
CA GLU A 142 9.24 0.62 11.41
C GLU A 142 8.39 1.73 10.76
N MET A 143 7.46 1.36 9.87
CA MET A 143 6.51 2.32 9.27
C MET A 143 5.70 3.06 10.33
N ARG A 144 5.22 2.36 11.36
CA ARG A 144 4.46 2.96 12.47
C ARG A 144 5.30 3.85 13.38
N ARG A 145 6.55 3.46 13.66
CA ARG A 145 7.51 4.26 14.45
C ARG A 145 7.91 5.54 13.71
N ASN A 146 8.09 5.43 12.40
CA ASN A 146 8.52 6.54 11.56
C ASN A 146 7.38 7.51 11.22
N GLY A 147 6.15 7.21 11.66
CA GLY A 147 5.01 8.12 11.93
C GLY A 147 4.44 8.97 10.78
N THR A 148 5.27 9.43 9.84
CA THR A 148 4.93 10.42 8.81
C THR A 148 5.94 10.46 7.64
N SER A 149 7.07 9.74 7.69
CA SER A 149 8.17 9.92 6.72
C SER A 149 8.26 8.89 5.59
N MET A 150 7.48 7.81 5.62
CA MET A 150 7.48 6.83 4.52
C MET A 150 6.35 7.15 3.55
N GLN A 151 6.62 7.05 2.25
CA GLN A 151 5.64 7.35 1.20
C GLN A 151 4.42 6.43 1.36
N THR A 152 3.37 6.90 2.03
CA THR A 152 2.09 6.18 2.13
C THR A 152 1.33 6.34 0.82
N ARG A 153 1.71 5.57 -0.21
CA ARG A 153 1.03 5.55 -1.51
C ARG A 153 0.09 4.38 -1.53
N THR A 154 -1.20 4.56 -1.79
CA THR A 154 -2.16 3.44 -1.99
C THR A 154 -1.81 2.51 -3.17
N GLN A 155 -0.69 2.74 -3.84
CA GLN A 155 -0.25 2.10 -5.07
C GLN A 155 1.24 1.81 -4.97
N VAL A 156 1.65 0.65 -5.45
CA VAL A 156 3.06 0.20 -5.46
C VAL A 156 3.88 1.00 -6.44
N TRP A 157 3.34 1.21 -7.65
CA TRP A 157 3.95 1.96 -8.75
C TRP A 157 3.29 3.33 -8.88
N GLU A 158 4.00 4.30 -9.47
CA GLU A 158 3.60 5.71 -9.70
C GLU A 158 2.17 6.13 -9.26
N GLY A 159 2.09 7.03 -8.28
CA GLY A 159 0.84 7.74 -7.92
C GLY A 159 1.06 9.04 -7.10
N PRO A 160 0.22 10.09 -7.19
CA PRO A 160 0.42 11.31 -6.41
C PRO A 160 0.52 10.98 -4.91
N SER A 161 1.47 11.60 -4.21
CA SER A 161 1.62 11.50 -2.75
C SER A 161 0.40 12.12 -2.06
N ARG A 162 -0.68 11.36 -1.95
CA ARG A 162 -1.79 11.75 -1.09
C ARG A 162 -1.38 11.46 0.34
N SER A 163 -0.86 12.49 1.01
CA SER A 163 -0.85 12.55 2.48
C SER A 163 -2.27 12.33 2.97
N SER A 164 -2.64 11.08 3.27
CA SER A 164 -3.84 10.79 4.03
C SER A 164 -3.58 11.26 5.45
N ARG A 165 -3.91 12.52 5.75
CA ARG A 165 -4.10 13.00 7.11
C ARG A 165 -5.34 12.29 7.68
N CYS A 166 -5.19 11.04 8.07
CA CYS A 166 -6.28 10.27 8.69
C CYS A 166 -5.84 9.47 9.92
N TRP A 167 -4.71 9.87 10.52
CA TRP A 167 -4.18 9.20 11.71
C TRP A 167 -3.91 10.21 12.83
N ALA A 168 -4.88 11.08 13.09
CA ALA A 168 -5.02 11.64 14.42
C ALA A 168 -5.84 10.63 15.24
N ARG A 169 -5.15 9.82 16.05
CA ARG A 169 -5.80 9.19 17.23
C ARG A 169 -6.64 10.29 17.88
N ARG A 170 -7.96 10.10 17.97
CA ARG A 170 -8.79 10.88 18.90
C ARG A 170 -8.25 10.57 20.29
N GLY A 171 -7.26 11.36 20.72
CA GLY A 171 -6.83 11.39 22.10
C GLY A 171 -8.05 11.76 22.92
N ARG A 172 -8.53 10.82 23.74
CA ARG A 172 -9.41 11.13 24.85
C ARG A 172 -8.69 12.22 25.67
N ARG A 173 -9.18 13.45 25.61
CA ARG A 173 -8.76 14.51 26.55
C ARG A 173 -9.15 14.03 27.95
N PRO A 174 -8.25 14.03 28.94
CA PRO A 174 -8.70 13.93 30.32
C PRO A 174 -9.52 15.19 30.65
N PRO A 175 -10.60 15.09 31.43
CA PRO A 175 -11.36 16.28 31.83
C PRO A 175 -10.48 17.20 32.67
N ALA A 176 -10.49 18.48 32.32
CA ALA A 176 -9.71 19.53 32.96
C ALA A 176 -10.05 19.65 34.44
N ALA A 177 -9.01 19.66 35.28
CA ALA A 177 -9.11 20.07 36.67
C ALA A 177 -9.61 21.53 36.73
N ARG A 178 -10.80 21.73 37.28
CA ARG A 178 -11.33 23.07 37.58
C ARG A 178 -10.56 23.65 38.76
N ALA A 179 -9.82 24.73 38.49
CA ALA A 179 -9.26 25.60 39.53
C ALA A 179 -10.42 26.19 40.36
N MET A 180 -10.41 25.93 41.67
CA MET A 180 -11.27 26.60 42.63
C MET A 180 -10.71 28.01 42.85
N HIS A 181 -11.44 29.02 42.38
CA HIS A 181 -11.26 30.40 42.82
C HIS A 181 -12.30 30.70 43.90
N SER A 182 -11.78 30.99 45.08
CA SER A 182 -12.46 31.44 46.28
C SER A 182 -13.00 32.85 46.11
N THR A 183 -14.30 33.02 46.34
CA THR A 183 -14.89 34.31 46.74
C THR A 183 -15.84 34.07 47.92
N PRO A 184 -15.74 34.84 49.03
CA PRO A 184 -16.66 34.74 50.13
C PRO A 184 -17.84 35.69 49.93
N ARG A 185 -19.08 35.23 50.17
CA ARG A 185 -20.25 36.10 50.22
C ARG A 185 -21.11 35.79 51.45
N ALA A 186 -21.05 36.74 52.39
CA ALA A 186 -22.06 37.20 53.34
C ALA A 186 -23.08 36.20 53.92
N SER A 187 -22.95 35.94 55.23
CA SER A 187 -24.00 35.40 56.09
C SER A 187 -25.06 36.45 56.41
N ALA A 188 -26.33 36.11 56.21
CA ALA A 188 -27.44 36.63 57.00
C ALA A 188 -28.66 35.71 56.83
N ARG A 189 -29.02 34.97 57.88
CA ARG A 189 -30.35 35.07 58.52
C ARG A 189 -30.44 34.17 59.76
N SER A 190 -30.83 34.85 60.83
CA SER A 190 -31.26 34.38 62.14
C SER A 190 -32.53 33.52 62.05
N GLY A 191 -32.71 32.61 63.02
CA GLY A 191 -33.93 31.81 63.12
C GLY A 191 -33.92 30.71 64.18
N THR A 192 -33.67 31.09 65.44
CA THR A 192 -34.06 30.46 66.72
C THR A 192 -34.99 29.24 66.69
N LEU A 193 -34.62 28.18 67.44
CA LEU A 193 -35.53 27.57 68.43
C LEU A 193 -34.79 26.77 69.54
N ARG A 194 -34.88 27.33 70.76
CA ARG A 194 -34.94 26.77 72.13
C ARG A 194 -34.65 25.26 72.36
N ARG A 195 -33.87 24.95 73.41
CA ARG A 195 -34.39 24.60 74.78
C ARG A 195 -33.29 24.21 75.80
N ARG A 196 -33.59 24.54 77.08
CA ARG A 196 -33.02 24.12 78.39
C ARG A 196 -31.76 24.90 78.81
N ALA A 197 -31.67 25.48 80.01
CA ALA A 197 -32.44 25.33 81.25
C ALA A 197 -33.27 26.56 81.61
#